data_AF-A0A2J0M526-F1
#
_entry.id   AF-A0A2J0M526-F1
#
_cell.length_a   1.000
_cell.length_b   1.000
_cell.length_c   1.000
_cell.angle_alpha   90.00
_cell.angle_beta   90.00
_cell.angle_gamma   90.00
#
_symmetry.space_group_name_H-M   'P 1'
#
loop_
_entity.id
_entity.type
_entity.pdbx_description
1 polymer ?
#
loop_
_entity_poly.entity_id
_entity_poly.type
_entity_poly.pdbx_seq_one_letter_code
_entity_poly.pdbx_strand_id
1 'polypeptide(L)'
;MSNFCKYYIWIFWWYFVPFVVGFTLFIKNFRKKKRLERIYLTLFVFISLWLVTCYGSWVFYDNPDPREISIGTSYVRYWLPIYILSLPFVSFAFLEFSRKVKKVILDSLLICCFVALSFYLTLWGTSESLAKVKDNIVRYKNIERMVETLIPSQSVIISERADKIFFPHWRVISLEEKTWDSQRLQELVKKWPVYYYSELEDKDVEYINQKKLKRYKLRITQKRKITEQNNLYKLILYE
;
A
#
# COMPACT_ATOMS: atom_id res chain seq x y z
N MET A 1 -1.16 -18.31 8.18
CA MET A 1 -2.51 -17.72 8.30
C MET A 1 -2.90 -17.15 6.95
N SER A 2 -4.04 -17.56 6.38
CA SER A 2 -4.49 -17.14 5.02
C SER A 2 -4.62 -15.62 4.92
N ASN A 3 -4.35 -15.05 3.74
CA ASN A 3 -4.51 -13.62 3.48
C ASN A 3 -5.96 -13.16 3.65
N PHE A 4 -6.92 -14.06 3.41
CA PHE A 4 -8.32 -13.82 3.73
C PHE A 4 -8.51 -13.48 5.23
N CYS A 5 -7.90 -14.25 6.14
CA CYS A 5 -8.02 -13.97 7.57
C CYS A 5 -7.44 -12.60 7.93
N LYS A 6 -6.25 -12.26 7.40
CA LYS A 6 -5.60 -10.99 7.70
C LYS A 6 -6.41 -9.80 7.20
N TYR A 7 -6.73 -9.78 5.92
CA TYR A 7 -7.27 -8.59 5.26
C TYR A 7 -8.78 -8.47 5.34
N TYR A 8 -9.52 -9.58 5.44
CA TYR A 8 -10.99 -9.58 5.54
C TYR A 8 -11.50 -9.69 6.98
N ILE A 9 -10.91 -10.59 7.79
CA ILE A 9 -11.39 -10.84 9.15
C ILE A 9 -10.76 -9.87 10.15
N TRP A 10 -9.44 -9.75 10.19
CA TRP A 10 -8.76 -8.99 11.25
C TRP A 10 -8.86 -7.47 11.07
N ILE A 11 -8.59 -6.94 9.87
CA ILE A 11 -8.67 -5.49 9.62
C ILE A 11 -10.10 -4.97 9.86
N PHE A 12 -11.11 -5.73 9.45
CA PHE A 12 -12.51 -5.31 9.48
C PHE A 12 -13.37 -6.20 10.39
N TRP A 13 -12.88 -6.58 11.57
CA TRP A 13 -13.60 -7.52 12.44
C TRP A 13 -14.99 -7.02 12.84
N TRP A 14 -15.15 -5.69 13.04
CA TRP A 14 -16.44 -5.05 13.34
C TRP A 14 -17.43 -5.10 12.19
N TYR A 15 -16.96 -5.35 10.97
CA TYR A 15 -17.77 -5.64 9.79
C TYR A 15 -18.03 -7.15 9.67
N PHE A 16 -16.99 -7.97 9.87
CA PHE A 16 -17.05 -9.42 9.71
C PHE A 16 -18.04 -10.07 10.68
N VAL A 17 -18.02 -9.67 11.96
CA VAL A 17 -18.91 -10.22 12.99
C VAL A 17 -20.40 -10.04 12.65
N PRO A 18 -20.90 -8.81 12.38
CA PRO A 18 -22.30 -8.64 11.98
C PRO A 18 -22.60 -9.29 10.62
N PHE A 19 -21.65 -9.37 9.69
CA PHE A 19 -21.82 -10.15 8.46
C PHE A 19 -22.15 -11.62 8.77
N VAL A 20 -21.36 -12.30 9.61
CA VAL A 20 -21.58 -13.72 9.95
C VAL A 20 -22.94 -13.92 10.64
N VAL A 21 -23.28 -13.04 11.59
CA VAL A 21 -24.58 -13.08 12.27
C VAL A 21 -25.72 -12.89 11.28
N GLY A 22 -25.64 -11.87 10.42
CA GLY A 22 -26.68 -11.60 9.42
C GLY A 22 -26.83 -12.71 8.39
N PHE A 23 -25.71 -13.24 7.91
CA PHE A 23 -25.68 -14.33 6.93
C PHE A 23 -26.32 -15.60 7.50
N THR A 24 -25.95 -15.99 8.73
CA THR A 24 -26.53 -17.17 9.40
C THR A 24 -28.03 -17.00 9.64
N LEU A 25 -28.48 -15.82 10.09
CA LEU A 25 -29.91 -15.53 10.25
C LEU A 25 -30.65 -15.56 8.91
N PHE A 26 -30.04 -15.04 7.85
CA PHE A 26 -30.64 -14.99 6.52
C PHE A 26 -30.85 -16.39 5.93
N ILE A 27 -29.89 -17.31 6.12
CA ILE A 27 -29.94 -18.67 5.58
C ILE A 27 -30.93 -19.58 6.32
N LYS A 28 -31.20 -19.36 7.61
CA LYS A 28 -32.10 -20.22 8.40
C LYS A 28 -33.48 -20.47 7.75
N ASN A 29 -33.96 -19.54 6.92
CA ASN A 29 -35.23 -19.66 6.20
C ASN A 29 -35.07 -19.74 4.67
N PHE A 30 -33.97 -20.29 4.15
CA PHE A 30 -33.62 -20.28 2.72
C PHE A 30 -34.74 -20.75 1.78
N ARG A 31 -35.48 -21.80 2.15
CA ARG A 31 -36.59 -22.33 1.33
C ARG A 31 -37.78 -21.37 1.18
N LYS A 32 -37.94 -20.43 2.12
CA LYS A 32 -39.01 -19.41 2.09
C LYS A 32 -38.59 -18.13 1.37
N LYS A 33 -37.35 -18.05 0.87
CA LYS A 33 -36.79 -16.85 0.24
C LYS A 33 -37.30 -16.67 -1.19
N LYS A 34 -37.48 -15.41 -1.59
CA LYS A 34 -37.88 -15.04 -2.95
C LYS A 34 -36.81 -15.47 -3.96
N ARG A 35 -37.17 -15.59 -5.24
CA ARG A 35 -36.24 -15.96 -6.31
C ARG A 35 -35.01 -15.04 -6.36
N LEU A 36 -35.20 -13.72 -6.25
CA LEU A 36 -34.11 -12.74 -6.26
C LEU A 36 -33.14 -12.91 -5.07
N GLU A 37 -33.66 -13.14 -3.87
CA GLU A 37 -32.83 -13.38 -2.68
C GLU A 37 -31.96 -14.63 -2.83
N ARG A 38 -32.51 -15.69 -3.45
CA ARG A 38 -31.77 -16.92 -3.74
C ARG A 38 -30.69 -16.68 -4.79
N ILE A 39 -31.00 -15.97 -5.87
CA ILE A 39 -30.01 -15.60 -6.90
C ILE A 39 -28.88 -14.77 -6.28
N TYR A 40 -29.22 -13.79 -5.45
CA TYR A 40 -28.23 -12.97 -4.74
C TYR A 40 -27.30 -13.82 -3.87
N LEU A 41 -27.87 -14.74 -3.08
CA LEU A 41 -27.07 -15.63 -2.23
C LEU A 41 -26.15 -16.53 -3.07
N THR A 42 -26.66 -17.11 -4.16
CA THR A 42 -25.87 -17.96 -5.05
C THR A 42 -24.72 -17.17 -5.67
N LEU A 43 -24.97 -15.94 -6.14
CA LEU A 43 -23.93 -15.06 -6.69
C LEU A 43 -22.89 -14.70 -5.64
N PHE A 44 -23.33 -14.32 -4.43
CA PHE A 44 -22.42 -14.01 -3.32
C PHE A 44 -21.51 -15.20 -2.98
N VAL A 45 -22.08 -16.40 -2.83
CA VAL A 45 -21.32 -17.61 -2.51
C VAL A 45 -20.35 -17.95 -3.64
N PHE A 46 -20.80 -17.90 -4.89
CA PHE A 46 -19.96 -18.18 -6.04
C PHE A 46 -18.77 -17.22 -6.15
N ILE A 47 -19.03 -15.91 -6.07
CA ILE A 47 -17.98 -14.86 -6.12
C ILE A 47 -17.03 -15.00 -4.92
N SER A 48 -17.56 -15.26 -3.73
CA SER A 48 -16.74 -15.42 -2.53
C SER A 48 -15.84 -16.65 -2.62
N LEU A 49 -16.37 -17.79 -3.05
CA LEU A 49 -15.58 -19.02 -3.24
C LEU A 49 -14.49 -18.83 -4.29
N TRP A 50 -14.84 -18.21 -5.43
CA TRP A 50 -13.87 -17.88 -6.47
C TRP A 50 -12.75 -17.00 -5.93
N LEU A 51 -13.08 -15.86 -5.30
CA LEU A 51 -12.08 -14.92 -4.78
C LEU A 51 -11.23 -15.54 -3.66
N VAL A 52 -11.84 -16.30 -2.74
CA VAL A 52 -11.08 -16.97 -1.67
C VAL A 52 -10.13 -18.01 -2.24
N THR A 53 -10.54 -18.76 -3.26
CA THR A 53 -9.69 -19.76 -3.90
C THR A 53 -8.55 -19.12 -4.69
N CYS A 54 -8.85 -18.10 -5.50
CA CYS A 54 -7.86 -17.43 -6.34
C CYS A 54 -6.89 -16.55 -5.53
N TYR A 55 -7.40 -15.74 -4.60
CA TYR A 55 -6.61 -14.70 -3.92
C TYR A 55 -6.28 -15.03 -2.45
N GLY A 56 -6.92 -16.04 -1.85
CA GLY A 56 -6.69 -16.38 -0.44
C GLY A 56 -5.29 -16.94 -0.16
N SER A 57 -4.68 -17.61 -1.14
CA SER A 57 -3.35 -18.21 -1.05
C SER A 57 -2.24 -17.40 -1.74
N TRP A 58 -2.59 -16.41 -2.56
CA TRP A 58 -1.62 -15.61 -3.32
C TRP A 58 -0.83 -14.65 -2.43
N VAL A 59 0.48 -14.57 -2.63
CA VAL A 59 1.39 -13.68 -1.88
C VAL A 59 1.80 -12.51 -2.78
N PHE A 60 1.44 -11.28 -2.37
CA PHE A 60 1.80 -10.02 -3.00
C PHE A 60 2.69 -9.22 -2.05
N TYR A 61 3.70 -8.56 -2.61
CA TYR A 61 4.65 -7.73 -1.87
C TYR A 61 4.54 -6.28 -2.36
N ASP A 62 3.47 -5.59 -1.96
CA ASP A 62 3.22 -4.20 -2.39
C ASP A 62 3.78 -3.16 -1.42
N ASN A 63 3.84 -3.51 -0.13
CA ASN A 63 4.43 -2.66 0.89
C ASN A 63 5.92 -3.05 1.07
N PRO A 64 6.85 -2.08 1.19
CA PRO A 64 8.23 -2.33 1.56
C PRO A 64 8.40 -3.24 2.78
N ASP A 65 7.53 -3.10 3.79
CA ASP A 65 7.42 -4.05 4.88
C ASP A 65 6.38 -5.14 4.52
N PRO A 66 6.80 -6.39 4.22
CA PRO A 66 5.89 -7.48 3.87
C PRO A 66 5.04 -7.95 5.07
N ARG A 67 5.35 -7.50 6.29
CA ARG A 67 4.60 -7.82 7.51
C ARG A 67 3.49 -6.81 7.78
N GLU A 68 3.52 -5.66 7.12
CA GLU A 68 2.53 -4.63 7.33
C GLU A 68 1.16 -5.05 6.78
N ILE A 69 0.17 -5.06 7.66
CA ILE A 69 -1.22 -5.34 7.34
C ILE A 69 -1.95 -3.99 7.32
N SER A 70 -2.18 -3.47 6.11
CA SER A 70 -2.75 -2.16 5.90
C SER A 70 -3.92 -2.17 4.90
N ILE A 71 -4.80 -1.17 5.02
CA ILE A 71 -5.92 -0.94 4.09
C ILE A 71 -5.47 -0.58 2.67
N GLY A 72 -4.30 0.04 2.51
CA GLY A 72 -3.79 0.47 1.20
C GLY A 72 -3.08 -0.64 0.39
N THR A 73 -2.95 -1.84 0.96
CA THR A 73 -2.44 -3.01 0.23
C THR A 73 -3.42 -3.45 -0.87
N SER A 74 -2.92 -4.05 -1.97
CA SER A 74 -3.79 -4.50 -3.06
C SER A 74 -4.78 -5.59 -2.63
N TYR A 75 -4.48 -6.35 -1.57
CA TYR A 75 -5.34 -7.39 -1.03
C TYR A 75 -6.76 -6.88 -0.74
N VAL A 76 -6.88 -5.73 -0.06
CA VAL A 76 -8.19 -5.18 0.32
C VAL A 76 -9.04 -4.89 -0.92
N ARG A 77 -8.42 -4.45 -2.02
CA ARG A 77 -9.09 -4.21 -3.29
C ARG A 77 -9.63 -5.51 -3.92
N TYR A 78 -8.90 -6.62 -3.83
CA TYR A 78 -9.38 -7.90 -4.34
C TYR A 78 -10.56 -8.45 -3.52
N TRP A 79 -10.66 -8.09 -2.25
CA TRP A 79 -11.80 -8.44 -1.39
C TRP A 79 -13.01 -7.51 -1.52
N LEU A 80 -12.88 -6.39 -2.25
CA LEU A 80 -13.95 -5.39 -2.43
C LEU A 80 -15.30 -5.96 -2.90
N PRO A 81 -15.36 -6.90 -3.87
CA PRO A 81 -16.62 -7.50 -4.24
C PRO A 81 -17.30 -8.25 -3.09
N ILE A 82 -16.52 -8.93 -2.23
CA ILE A 82 -17.07 -9.61 -1.05
C ILE A 82 -17.60 -8.57 -0.05
N TYR A 83 -16.86 -7.48 0.23
CA TYR A 83 -17.34 -6.41 1.12
C TYR A 83 -18.66 -5.81 0.62
N ILE A 84 -18.78 -5.53 -0.67
CA ILE A 84 -20.01 -4.94 -1.22
C ILE A 84 -21.17 -5.93 -1.11
N LEU A 85 -20.93 -7.19 -1.48
CA LEU A 85 -21.98 -8.21 -1.48
C LEU A 85 -22.33 -8.73 -0.07
N SER A 86 -21.53 -8.43 0.95
CA SER A 86 -21.86 -8.77 2.33
C SER A 86 -22.62 -7.67 3.08
N LEU A 87 -22.70 -6.45 2.52
CA LEU A 87 -23.39 -5.31 3.15
C LEU A 87 -24.86 -5.62 3.50
N PRO A 88 -25.68 -6.24 2.62
CA PRO A 88 -27.06 -6.55 2.98
C PRO A 88 -27.17 -7.51 4.17
N PHE A 89 -26.21 -8.42 4.35
CA PHE A 89 -26.19 -9.30 5.53
C PHE A 89 -25.82 -8.54 6.79
N VAL A 90 -24.81 -7.65 6.73
CA VAL A 90 -24.46 -6.76 7.86
C VAL A 90 -25.67 -5.93 8.28
N SER A 91 -26.34 -5.28 7.32
CA SER A 91 -27.56 -4.50 7.57
C SER A 91 -28.69 -5.36 8.14
N PHE A 92 -28.86 -6.58 7.63
CA PHE A 92 -29.86 -7.52 8.15
C PHE A 92 -29.59 -7.90 9.61
N ALA A 93 -28.32 -8.07 10.00
CA ALA A 93 -27.94 -8.34 11.39
C ALA A 93 -28.36 -7.19 12.32
N PHE A 94 -28.08 -5.95 11.93
CA PHE A 94 -28.50 -4.78 12.70
C PHE A 94 -30.02 -4.72 12.80
N LEU A 95 -30.76 -4.86 11.69
CA LEU A 95 -32.23 -4.82 11.70
C LEU A 95 -32.86 -5.89 12.61
N GLU A 96 -32.35 -7.11 12.58
CA GLU A 96 -32.85 -8.20 13.44
C GLU A 96 -32.55 -7.94 14.92
N PHE A 97 -31.42 -7.31 15.21
CA PHE A 97 -31.08 -6.90 16.57
C PHE A 97 -31.99 -5.77 17.06
N SER A 98 -32.22 -4.74 16.24
CA SER A 98 -33.13 -3.62 16.52
C SER A 98 -34.54 -4.09 16.85
N ARG A 99 -35.06 -5.06 16.08
CA ARG A 99 -36.41 -5.65 16.29
C ARG A 99 -36.56 -6.32 17.64
N LYS A 100 -35.52 -6.98 18.14
CA LYS A 100 -35.55 -7.72 19.42
C LYS A 100 -35.42 -6.80 20.62
N VAL A 101 -34.57 -5.79 20.52
CA VAL A 101 -34.24 -4.95 21.68
C VAL A 101 -35.16 -3.72 21.78
N LYS A 102 -35.82 -3.29 20.70
CA LYS A 102 -36.71 -2.11 20.63
C LYS A 102 -36.10 -0.84 21.29
N LYS A 103 -34.77 -0.74 21.34
CA LYS A 103 -34.06 0.39 21.93
C LYS A 103 -33.28 1.10 20.84
N VAL A 104 -33.88 2.16 20.31
CA VAL A 104 -33.25 3.08 19.33
C VAL A 104 -31.85 3.49 19.80
N ILE A 105 -31.68 3.72 21.10
CA ILE A 105 -30.38 4.08 21.71
C ILE A 105 -29.29 3.04 21.41
N LEU A 106 -29.62 1.74 21.49
CA LEU A 106 -28.64 0.68 21.28
C LEU A 106 -28.26 0.56 19.81
N ASP A 107 -29.22 0.71 18.90
CA ASP A 107 -28.96 0.72 17.46
C ASP A 107 -28.08 1.90 17.06
N SER A 108 -28.39 3.10 17.58
CA SER A 108 -27.56 4.28 17.39
C SER A 108 -26.15 4.07 17.93
N LEU A 109 -25.99 3.46 19.11
CA LEU A 109 -24.69 3.15 19.68
C LEU A 109 -23.87 2.21 18.78
N LEU A 110 -24.50 1.14 18.27
CA LEU A 110 -23.85 0.17 17.38
C LEU A 110 -23.39 0.82 16.06
N ILE A 111 -24.24 1.64 15.46
CA ILE A 111 -23.91 2.38 14.24
C ILE A 111 -22.79 3.38 14.51
N CYS A 112 -22.87 4.15 15.61
CA CYS A 112 -21.81 5.08 16.00
C CYS A 112 -20.48 4.35 16.24
N CYS A 113 -20.49 3.18 16.89
CA CYS A 113 -19.30 2.35 17.08
C CYS A 113 -18.71 1.87 15.75
N PHE A 114 -19.56 1.37 14.84
CA PHE A 114 -19.16 0.93 13.50
C PHE A 114 -18.49 2.08 12.71
N VAL A 115 -19.11 3.27 12.74
CA VAL A 115 -18.58 4.48 12.11
C VAL A 115 -17.27 4.89 12.76
N ALA A 116 -17.19 4.95 14.09
CA ALA A 116 -15.99 5.36 14.82
C ALA A 116 -14.78 4.45 14.52
N LEU A 117 -14.98 3.13 14.50
CA LEU A 117 -13.91 2.18 14.14
C LEU A 117 -13.44 2.35 12.69
N SER A 118 -14.39 2.57 11.77
CA SER A 118 -14.07 2.81 10.35
C SER A 118 -13.30 4.12 10.14
N PHE A 119 -13.69 5.18 10.86
CA PHE A 119 -12.97 6.46 10.86
C PHE A 119 -11.58 6.32 11.47
N TYR A 120 -11.46 5.64 12.61
CA TYR A 120 -10.18 5.40 13.26
C TYR A 120 -9.21 4.66 12.32
N LEU A 121 -9.66 3.57 11.69
CA LEU A 121 -8.82 2.80 10.76
C LEU A 121 -8.31 3.68 9.60
N THR A 122 -9.19 4.50 9.02
CA THR A 122 -8.88 5.34 7.86
C THR A 122 -7.95 6.51 8.21
N LEU A 123 -8.18 7.14 9.37
CA LEU A 123 -7.46 8.35 9.76
C LEU A 123 -6.14 8.08 10.49
N TRP A 124 -6.08 7.02 11.31
CA TRP A 124 -4.93 6.76 12.20
C TRP A 124 -4.48 5.30 12.30
N GLY A 125 -5.25 4.33 11.81
CA GLY A 125 -5.05 2.92 12.19
C GLY A 125 -3.85 2.19 11.59
N THR A 126 -3.19 2.73 10.57
CA THR A 126 -2.10 2.06 9.81
C THR A 126 -1.03 3.05 9.34
N SER A 127 0.13 2.59 8.84
CA SER A 127 1.16 3.51 8.30
C SER A 127 0.69 4.25 7.03
N GLU A 128 -0.33 3.72 6.35
CA GLU A 128 -0.94 4.31 5.17
C GLU A 128 -2.21 5.12 5.49
N SER A 129 -2.49 5.35 6.77
CA SER A 129 -3.59 6.19 7.22
C SER A 129 -3.41 7.65 6.81
N LEU A 130 -4.51 8.38 6.68
CA LEU A 130 -4.48 9.77 6.18
C LEU A 130 -3.57 10.70 7.00
N ALA A 131 -3.52 10.53 8.32
CA ALA A 131 -2.62 11.31 9.17
C ALA A 131 -1.15 11.04 8.81
N LYS A 132 -0.76 9.78 8.64
CA LYS A 132 0.62 9.41 8.27
C LYS A 132 0.97 9.82 6.84
N VAL A 133 0.02 9.72 5.91
CA VAL A 133 0.21 10.21 4.54
C VAL A 133 0.48 11.71 4.54
N LYS A 134 -0.27 12.49 5.33
CA LYS A 134 -0.04 13.94 5.49
C LYS A 134 1.38 14.23 5.98
N ASP A 135 1.82 13.54 7.04
CA ASP A 135 3.17 13.72 7.59
C ASP A 135 4.25 13.35 6.56
N ASN A 136 4.06 12.25 5.83
CA ASN A 136 4.96 11.81 4.77
C ASN A 136 5.07 12.84 3.64
N ILE A 137 3.95 13.44 3.20
CA ILE A 137 3.95 14.49 2.17
C ILE A 137 4.76 15.70 2.62
N VAL A 138 4.60 16.16 3.87
CA VAL A 138 5.38 17.29 4.41
C VAL A 138 6.86 16.94 4.46
N ARG A 139 7.20 15.74 4.93
CA ARG A 139 8.58 15.25 4.97
C ARG A 139 9.20 15.19 3.57
N TYR A 140 8.48 14.66 2.58
CA TYR A 140 8.95 14.57 1.20
C TYR A 140 9.18 15.94 0.57
N LYS A 141 8.31 16.92 0.82
CA LYS A 141 8.54 18.31 0.38
C LYS A 141 9.79 18.92 1.01
N ASN A 142 10.08 18.61 2.27
CA ASN A 142 11.31 19.10 2.90
C ASN A 142 12.57 18.45 2.31
N ILE A 143 12.50 17.15 1.99
CA ILE A 143 13.57 16.44 1.29
C ILE A 143 13.79 17.05 -0.10
N GLU A 144 12.72 17.29 -0.86
CA GLU A 144 12.76 17.91 -2.18
C GLU A 144 13.46 19.27 -2.13
N ARG A 145 13.04 20.17 -1.23
CA ARG A 145 13.67 21.49 -1.03
C ARG A 145 15.14 21.39 -0.60
N MET A 146 15.48 20.42 0.25
CA MET A 146 16.88 20.22 0.63
C MET A 146 17.71 19.83 -0.59
N VAL A 147 17.24 18.89 -1.41
CA VAL A 147 17.92 18.47 -2.63
C VAL A 147 18.04 19.61 -3.65
N GLU A 148 17.05 20.49 -3.74
CA GLU A 148 17.07 21.70 -4.58
C GLU A 148 18.29 22.60 -4.30
N THR A 149 18.71 22.70 -3.03
CA THR A 149 19.90 23.47 -2.64
C THR A 149 21.23 22.77 -2.95
N LEU A 150 21.19 21.45 -3.22
CA LEU A 150 22.39 20.62 -3.34
C LEU A 150 22.78 20.29 -4.78
N ILE A 151 21.82 20.27 -5.71
CA ILE A 151 22.04 19.85 -7.09
C ILE A 151 21.39 20.80 -8.11
N PRO A 152 21.93 20.90 -9.34
CA PRO A 152 21.30 21.70 -10.40
C PRO A 152 19.90 21.21 -10.77
N SER A 153 19.02 22.11 -11.20
CA SER A 153 17.67 21.78 -11.71
C SER A 153 17.71 20.91 -12.96
N GLN A 154 18.72 21.08 -13.82
CA GLN A 154 18.95 20.25 -15.01
C GLN A 154 19.70 18.94 -14.70
N SER A 155 19.27 18.22 -13.65
CA SER A 155 19.86 16.93 -13.26
C SER A 155 18.88 15.78 -13.45
N VAL A 156 19.41 14.57 -13.54
CA VAL A 156 18.64 13.32 -13.50
C VAL A 156 18.84 12.66 -12.16
N ILE A 157 17.77 12.29 -11.48
CA ILE A 157 17.81 11.54 -10.22
C ILE A 157 17.41 10.09 -10.50
N ILE A 158 18.23 9.16 -10.08
CA ILE A 158 17.89 7.74 -10.02
C ILE A 158 17.44 7.45 -8.59
N SER A 159 16.30 6.78 -8.44
CA SER A 159 15.71 6.44 -7.16
C SER A 159 14.99 5.11 -7.28
N GLU A 160 14.96 4.29 -6.24
CA GLU A 160 14.30 2.98 -6.31
C GLU A 160 12.79 3.07 -6.06
N ARG A 161 12.40 3.85 -5.03
CA ARG A 161 11.01 3.97 -4.56
C ARG A 161 10.61 5.39 -4.17
N ALA A 162 11.46 6.37 -4.45
CA ALA A 162 11.26 7.78 -4.10
C ALA A 162 11.17 8.68 -5.35
N ASP A 163 10.69 8.14 -6.47
CA ASP A 163 10.46 8.88 -7.71
C ASP A 163 9.48 10.04 -7.51
N LYS A 164 8.41 9.78 -6.75
CA LYS A 164 7.36 10.76 -6.42
C LYS A 164 7.82 11.92 -5.54
N ILE A 165 9.00 11.84 -4.93
CA ILE A 165 9.55 12.93 -4.13
C ILE A 165 10.10 14.03 -5.05
N PHE A 166 10.67 13.67 -6.20
CA PHE A 166 11.44 14.57 -7.05
C PHE A 166 10.75 14.93 -8.36
N PHE A 167 9.78 14.12 -8.79
CA PHE A 167 8.95 14.42 -9.97
C PHE A 167 7.86 15.44 -9.59
N PRO A 168 7.59 16.47 -10.42
CA PRO A 168 8.10 16.70 -11.78
C PRO A 168 9.33 17.63 -11.86
N HIS A 169 9.87 18.11 -10.73
CA HIS A 169 10.93 19.11 -10.73
C HIS A 169 12.22 18.61 -11.41
N TRP A 170 12.60 17.34 -11.17
CA TRP A 170 13.68 16.67 -11.88
C TRP A 170 13.16 15.55 -12.77
N ARG A 171 14.00 15.17 -13.74
CA ARG A 171 13.82 13.91 -14.47
C ARG A 171 14.20 12.77 -13.53
N VAL A 172 13.26 11.88 -13.26
CA VAL A 172 13.48 10.76 -12.34
C VAL A 172 13.44 9.44 -13.09
N ILE A 173 14.42 8.58 -12.79
CA ILE A 173 14.48 7.22 -13.29
C ILE A 173 14.25 6.29 -12.09
N SER A 174 13.13 5.55 -12.14
CA SER A 174 12.81 4.55 -11.12
C SER A 174 13.49 3.23 -11.46
N LEU A 175 14.67 2.98 -10.88
CA LEU A 175 15.48 1.78 -11.12
C LEU A 175 16.14 1.29 -9.83
N GLU A 176 15.94 0.02 -9.54
CA GLU A 176 16.71 -0.69 -8.51
C GLU A 176 18.15 -0.92 -8.99
N GLU A 177 19.11 -0.91 -8.06
CA GLU A 177 20.54 -1.14 -8.34
C GLU A 177 20.83 -2.44 -9.12
N LYS A 178 19.98 -3.47 -8.96
CA LYS A 178 20.11 -4.75 -9.66
C LYS A 178 19.78 -4.69 -11.14
N THR A 179 19.01 -3.71 -11.58
CA THR A 179 18.51 -3.60 -12.96
C THR A 179 19.23 -2.54 -13.78
N TRP A 180 20.33 -1.98 -13.27
CA TRP A 180 21.11 -0.95 -13.93
C TRP A 180 21.72 -1.42 -15.26
N ASP A 181 21.28 -0.83 -16.35
CA ASP A 181 21.99 -0.87 -17.63
C ASP A 181 23.14 0.15 -17.59
N SER A 182 24.31 -0.33 -17.18
CA SER A 182 25.49 0.52 -16.97
C SER A 182 26.01 1.17 -18.26
N GLN A 183 25.71 0.62 -19.45
CA GLN A 183 26.08 1.24 -20.71
C GLN A 183 25.21 2.49 -20.97
N ARG A 184 23.90 2.39 -20.77
CA ARG A 184 22.99 3.54 -20.91
C ARG A 184 23.25 4.60 -19.84
N LEU A 185 23.57 4.19 -18.61
CA LEU A 185 23.99 5.12 -17.56
C LEU A 185 25.25 5.89 -17.96
N GLN A 186 26.19 5.24 -18.63
CA GLN A 186 27.41 5.90 -19.12
C GLN A 186 27.08 7.01 -20.11
N GLU A 187 26.19 6.76 -21.07
CA GLU A 187 25.73 7.76 -22.04
C GLU A 187 24.96 8.90 -21.36
N LEU A 188 24.19 8.58 -20.33
CA LEU A 188 23.40 9.55 -19.58
C LEU A 188 24.30 10.53 -18.81
N VAL A 189 25.32 10.03 -18.10
CA VAL A 189 26.28 10.83 -17.33
C VAL A 189 27.08 11.79 -18.24
N LYS A 190 27.28 11.44 -19.52
CA LYS A 190 27.90 12.36 -20.50
C LYS A 190 27.02 13.54 -20.88
N LYS A 191 25.69 13.40 -20.77
CA LYS A 191 24.71 14.41 -21.22
C LYS A 191 24.15 15.25 -20.09
N TRP A 192 23.95 14.67 -18.91
CA TRP A 192 23.32 15.31 -17.77
C TRP A 192 24.04 14.93 -16.47
N PRO A 193 24.10 15.82 -15.46
CA PRO A 193 24.45 15.43 -14.11
C PRO A 193 23.49 14.35 -13.59
N VAL A 194 24.02 13.21 -13.17
CA VAL A 194 23.23 12.09 -12.64
C VAL A 194 23.51 11.93 -11.15
N TYR A 195 22.45 11.86 -10.36
CA TYR A 195 22.50 11.60 -8.94
C TYR A 195 21.72 10.34 -8.61
N TYR A 196 22.15 9.60 -7.59
CA TYR A 196 21.49 8.41 -7.11
C TYR A 196 21.06 8.64 -5.66
N TYR A 197 19.75 8.61 -5.42
CA TYR A 197 19.15 8.75 -4.10
C TYR A 197 18.81 7.36 -3.57
N SER A 198 19.49 6.94 -2.50
CA SER A 198 19.37 5.57 -1.98
C SER A 198 19.73 5.47 -0.50
N GLU A 199 19.32 4.37 0.12
CA GLU A 199 19.62 4.01 1.51
C GLU A 199 20.95 3.25 1.66
N LEU A 200 21.72 3.10 0.57
CA LEU A 200 22.99 2.38 0.58
C LEU A 200 23.96 2.88 1.66
N GLU A 201 24.64 1.93 2.29
CA GLU A 201 25.75 2.18 3.18
C GLU A 201 27.08 2.29 2.40
N ASP A 202 28.13 2.76 3.06
CA ASP A 202 29.44 2.97 2.42
C ASP A 202 30.05 1.67 1.86
N LYS A 203 29.80 0.54 2.53
CA LYS A 203 30.23 -0.80 2.08
C LYS A 203 29.56 -1.21 0.76
N ASP A 204 28.27 -0.91 0.62
CA ASP A 204 27.52 -1.25 -0.59
C ASP A 204 27.98 -0.40 -1.77
N VAL A 205 28.21 0.90 -1.52
CA VAL A 205 28.75 1.83 -2.53
C VAL A 205 30.11 1.35 -3.03
N GLU A 206 30.98 0.86 -2.14
CA GLU A 206 32.28 0.31 -2.53
C GLU A 206 32.13 -0.96 -3.38
N TYR A 207 31.24 -1.87 -2.98
CA TYR A 207 30.94 -3.08 -3.75
C TYR A 207 30.44 -2.74 -5.17
N ILE A 208 29.48 -1.81 -5.29
CA ILE A 208 28.90 -1.38 -6.57
C ILE A 208 29.96 -0.77 -7.47
N ASN A 209 30.78 0.13 -6.92
CA ASN A 209 31.88 0.77 -7.64
C ASN A 209 32.87 -0.27 -8.18
N GLN A 210 33.24 -1.27 -7.38
CA GLN A 210 34.24 -2.26 -7.77
C GLN A 210 33.71 -3.33 -8.74
N LYS A 211 32.46 -3.80 -8.54
CA LYS A 211 31.93 -4.98 -9.24
C LYS A 211 31.04 -4.64 -10.43
N LYS A 212 30.21 -3.60 -10.33
CA LYS A 212 29.22 -3.25 -11.36
C LYS A 212 29.69 -2.13 -12.26
N LEU A 213 30.11 -1.01 -11.67
CA LEU A 213 30.36 0.22 -12.42
C LEU A 213 31.77 0.32 -13.02
N LYS A 214 32.76 -0.36 -12.42
CA LYS A 214 34.17 -0.34 -12.87
C LYS A 214 34.35 -0.64 -14.36
N ARG A 215 33.61 -1.63 -14.88
CA ARG A 215 33.68 -2.06 -16.29
C ARG A 215 33.24 -0.96 -17.27
N TYR A 216 32.43 -0.02 -16.79
CA TYR A 216 31.84 1.05 -17.59
C TYR A 216 32.45 2.41 -17.27
N LYS A 217 33.59 2.45 -16.56
CA LYS A 217 34.24 3.69 -16.13
C LYS A 217 33.33 4.61 -15.32
N LEU A 218 32.35 4.04 -14.62
CA LEU A 218 31.41 4.77 -13.79
C LEU A 218 31.78 4.61 -12.32
N ARG A 219 31.55 5.66 -11.53
CA ARG A 219 31.72 5.60 -10.08
C ARG A 219 30.70 6.47 -9.37
N ILE A 220 30.16 5.94 -8.28
CA ILE A 220 29.38 6.66 -7.28
C ILE A 220 30.36 7.37 -6.35
N THR A 221 30.20 8.68 -6.21
CA THR A 221 31.03 9.55 -5.37
C THR A 221 30.18 10.59 -4.63
N GLN A 222 30.83 11.43 -3.82
CA GLN A 222 30.23 12.62 -3.19
C GLN A 222 28.94 12.32 -2.42
N LYS A 223 29.03 11.42 -1.43
CA LYS A 223 27.93 11.12 -0.51
C LYS A 223 27.50 12.39 0.23
N ARG A 224 26.24 12.80 0.05
CA ARG A 224 25.58 13.84 0.84
C ARG A 224 24.44 13.21 1.61
N LYS A 225 24.46 13.35 2.93
CA LYS A 225 23.40 12.83 3.79
C LYS A 225 22.16 13.72 3.64
N ILE A 226 21.00 13.13 3.35
CA ILE A 226 19.72 13.86 3.18
C ILE A 226 18.81 13.60 4.37
N THR A 227 18.69 12.33 4.78
CA THR A 227 17.99 11.92 5.99
C THR A 227 18.89 11.01 6.84
N GLU A 228 18.38 10.49 7.95
CA GLU A 228 19.13 9.49 8.74
C GLU A 228 19.43 8.22 7.95
N GLN A 229 18.52 7.84 7.05
CA GLN A 229 18.57 6.58 6.29
C GLN A 229 18.99 6.79 4.82
N ASN A 230 18.75 7.97 4.24
CA ASN A 230 18.90 8.19 2.80
C ASN A 230 20.04 9.16 2.50
N ASN A 231 20.80 8.80 1.48
CA ASN A 231 21.94 9.54 0.97
C ASN A 231 21.74 9.87 -0.50
N LEU A 232 22.28 11.00 -0.91
CA LEU A 232 22.39 11.43 -2.29
C LEU A 232 23.84 11.27 -2.74
N TYR A 233 24.03 10.51 -3.80
CA TYR A 233 25.33 10.28 -4.40
C TYR A 233 25.39 10.88 -5.80
N LYS A 234 26.58 11.29 -6.24
CA LYS A 234 26.82 11.73 -7.62
C LYS A 234 27.42 10.59 -8.42
N LEU A 235 26.88 10.32 -9.60
CA LEU A 235 27.45 9.37 -10.56
C LEU A 235 28.38 10.13 -11.51
N ILE A 236 29.63 9.69 -11.61
CA ILE A 236 30.62 10.31 -12.48
C ILE A 236 31.28 9.28 -13.39
N LEU A 237 31.77 9.76 -14.52
CA LEU A 237 32.77 9.07 -15.31
C LEU A 237 34.15 9.30 -14.69
N TYR A 238 34.95 8.25 -14.60
CA TYR A 238 36.37 8.38 -14.26
C TYR A 238 37.22 7.84 -15.41
N GLU A 239 38.39 8.42 -15.60
CA GLU A 239 39.29 8.08 -16.72
C GLU A 239 39.98 6.73 -16.53
#